data_AF-A0A075WL67-F1
#
_entry.id   AF-A0A075WL67-F1
#
_cell.length_a   1.000
_cell.length_b   1.000
_cell.length_c   1.000
_cell.angle_alpha   90.00
_cell.angle_beta   90.00
_cell.angle_gamma   90.00
#
_symmetry.space_group_name_H-M   'P 1'
#
loop_
_entity.id
_entity.type
_entity.pdbx_description
1 polymer ?
#
loop_
_entity_poly.entity_id
_entity_poly.type
_entity_poly.pdbx_seq_one_letter_code
_entity_poly.pdbx_strand_id
1 'polypeptide(L)'
;MNCFDGSSFCGKCCYETEMPLTEEDIARIEALGYSRSDFTVKDGEIVRLRNVNGKCFFLDSENRCRIYQHRPEGCRIYPAVFDGRDVIADRFCPKWREVNVENVRKSLLKLIERIYGKEFFEKQS
;
A
#
# COMPACT_ATOMS: atom_id res chain seq x y z
N MET A 1 -11.24 -5.16 -5.15
CA MET A 1 -11.35 -3.88 -5.89
C MET A 1 -10.29 -3.83 -6.99
N ASN A 2 -10.62 -3.24 -8.15
CA ASN A 2 -9.65 -2.93 -9.20
C ASN A 2 -9.28 -1.44 -9.20
N CYS A 3 -8.14 -1.05 -9.78
CA CYS A 3 -7.72 0.35 -9.89
C CYS A 3 -8.32 1.09 -11.11
N PHE A 4 -9.40 0.57 -11.69
CA PHE A 4 -9.98 1.09 -12.92
C PHE A 4 -11.01 2.18 -12.64
N ASP A 5 -10.82 3.38 -13.15
CA ASP A 5 -11.71 4.53 -12.96
C ASP A 5 -12.27 4.98 -14.32
N GLY A 6 -13.56 4.73 -14.54
CA GLY A 6 -14.22 5.02 -15.82
C GLY A 6 -13.72 4.17 -16.97
N SER A 7 -12.84 4.70 -17.82
CA SER A 7 -12.28 4.03 -19.01
C SER A 7 -10.77 3.77 -18.91
N SER A 8 -10.12 4.13 -17.81
CA SER A 8 -8.66 4.07 -17.67
C SER A 8 -8.22 3.58 -16.28
N PHE A 9 -6.95 3.20 -16.14
CA PHE A 9 -6.38 2.90 -14.84
C PHE A 9 -6.05 4.20 -14.09
N CYS A 10 -6.48 4.27 -12.83
CA CYS A 10 -6.35 5.47 -12.00
C CYS A 10 -4.90 5.73 -11.58
N GLY A 11 -4.27 4.78 -10.88
CA GLY A 11 -2.89 4.88 -10.41
C GLY A 11 -2.58 5.99 -9.42
N LYS A 12 -3.55 6.85 -9.01
CA LYS A 12 -3.30 8.03 -8.16
C LYS A 12 -2.51 7.73 -6.89
N CYS A 13 -2.86 6.66 -6.16
CA CYS A 13 -2.15 6.26 -4.93
C CYS A 13 -0.74 5.70 -5.16
N CYS A 14 -0.34 5.49 -6.42
CA CYS A 14 1.01 5.06 -6.78
C CYS A 14 1.95 6.25 -7.02
N TYR A 15 1.45 7.48 -7.11
CA TYR A 15 2.28 8.69 -7.18
C TYR A 15 2.69 9.11 -5.77
N GLU A 16 3.96 9.40 -5.59
CA GLU A 16 4.56 9.83 -4.30
C GLU A 16 4.18 8.92 -3.13
N THR A 17 4.02 7.62 -3.40
CA THR A 17 3.48 6.69 -2.41
C THR A 17 4.45 6.48 -1.24
N GLU A 18 3.93 6.42 -0.03
CA GLU A 18 4.68 6.07 1.17
C GLU A 18 4.39 4.64 1.65
N MET A 19 3.83 3.81 0.78
CA MET A 19 3.34 2.47 1.12
C MET A 19 4.41 1.62 1.82
N PRO A 20 4.25 1.33 3.13
CA PRO A 20 5.17 0.48 3.86
C PRO A 20 5.01 -0.98 3.43
N LEU A 21 6.07 -1.76 3.62
CA LEU A 21 6.15 -3.16 3.24
C LEU A 21 6.46 -4.01 4.46
N THR A 22 5.85 -5.19 4.52
CA THR A 22 6.35 -6.26 5.40
C THR A 22 7.46 -7.05 4.72
N GLU A 23 8.22 -7.83 5.49
CA GLU A 23 9.19 -8.77 4.90
C GLU A 23 8.51 -9.83 4.01
N GLU A 24 7.27 -10.23 4.30
CA GLU A 24 6.52 -11.15 3.42
C GLU A 24 6.14 -10.50 2.09
N ASP A 25 5.79 -9.20 2.10
CA ASP A 25 5.57 -8.45 0.86
C ASP A 25 6.85 -8.41 0.02
N ILE A 26 8.00 -8.15 0.65
CA ILE A 26 9.31 -8.10 -0.02
C ILE A 26 9.66 -9.47 -0.60
N ALA A 27 9.61 -10.52 0.21
CA ALA A 27 9.94 -11.88 -0.22
C ALA A 27 9.06 -12.36 -1.39
N ARG A 28 7.76 -12.04 -1.35
CA ARG A 28 6.84 -12.36 -2.46
C ARG A 28 7.20 -11.62 -3.74
N ILE A 29 7.68 -10.39 -3.65
CA ILE A 29 8.08 -9.59 -4.83
C ILE A 29 9.44 -10.08 -5.36
N GLU A 30 10.39 -10.42 -4.49
CA GLU A 30 11.68 -11.02 -4.89
C GLU A 30 11.48 -12.34 -5.64
N ALA A 31 10.51 -13.16 -5.23
CA ALA A 31 10.15 -14.40 -5.92
C ALA A 31 9.64 -14.19 -7.36
N LEU A 32 9.29 -12.96 -7.76
CA LEU A 32 8.95 -12.61 -9.15
C LEU A 32 10.18 -12.24 -9.99
N GLY A 33 11.38 -12.24 -9.39
CA GLY A 33 12.65 -11.91 -10.05
C GLY A 33 13.12 -10.46 -9.89
N TYR A 34 12.49 -9.67 -9.01
CA TYR A 34 12.95 -8.30 -8.72
C TYR A 34 14.01 -8.29 -7.63
N SER A 35 15.05 -7.46 -7.76
CA SER A 35 15.99 -7.22 -6.67
C SER A 35 15.35 -6.31 -5.61
N ARG A 36 15.50 -6.64 -4.33
CA ARG A 36 15.02 -5.81 -3.21
C ARG A 36 15.46 -4.35 -3.33
N SER A 37 16.70 -4.10 -3.76
CA SER A 37 17.24 -2.74 -3.92
C SER A 37 16.44 -1.88 -4.90
N ASP A 38 15.81 -2.49 -5.90
CA ASP A 38 15.18 -1.80 -7.02
C ASP A 38 13.83 -1.23 -6.61
N PHE A 39 13.09 -1.95 -5.77
CA PHE A 39 11.71 -1.60 -5.42
C PHE A 39 11.52 -1.17 -3.96
N THR A 40 12.56 -1.23 -3.12
CA THR A 40 12.47 -0.80 -1.72
C THR A 40 13.36 0.40 -1.41
N VAL A 41 12.95 1.17 -0.41
CA VAL A 41 13.74 2.21 0.24
C VAL A 41 13.51 2.13 1.75
N LYS A 42 14.56 2.33 2.56
CA LYS A 42 14.48 2.39 4.02
C LYS A 42 14.21 3.82 4.46
N ASP A 43 13.25 4.00 5.36
CA ASP A 43 12.81 5.27 5.94
C ASP A 43 12.71 5.13 7.46
N GLY A 44 13.74 5.60 8.17
CA GLY A 44 13.96 5.21 9.57
C GLY A 44 14.07 3.69 9.68
N GLU A 45 13.29 3.05 10.54
CA GLU A 45 13.25 1.58 10.66
C GLU A 45 12.27 0.90 9.70
N ILE A 46 11.50 1.66 8.93
CA ILE A 46 10.45 1.13 8.07
C ILE A 46 10.96 0.98 6.65
N VAL A 47 10.64 -0.13 6.01
CA VAL A 47 10.89 -0.33 4.57
C VAL A 47 9.62 -0.02 3.80
N ARG A 48 9.72 0.77 2.75
CA ARG A 48 8.59 1.16 1.89
C ARG A 48 8.88 0.99 0.41
N LEU A 49 7.83 1.05 -0.41
CA LEU A 49 7.98 1.06 -1.87
C LEU A 49 8.84 2.25 -2.33
N ARG A 50 9.79 1.97 -3.21
CA ARG A 50 10.60 3.00 -3.86
C ARG A 50 9.78 3.78 -4.88
N ASN A 51 9.96 5.09 -4.90
CA ASN A 51 9.53 5.94 -6.00
C ASN A 51 10.69 6.23 -6.96
N VAL A 52 10.43 6.18 -8.27
CA VAL A 52 11.31 6.61 -9.35
C VAL A 52 10.60 7.74 -10.08
N ASN A 53 11.19 8.94 -10.10
CA ASN A 53 10.58 10.15 -10.67
C ASN A 53 9.16 10.43 -10.12
N GLY A 54 8.99 10.33 -8.79
CA GLY A 54 7.72 10.58 -8.12
C GLY A 54 6.65 9.50 -8.31
N LYS A 55 6.99 8.35 -8.90
CA LYS A 55 6.06 7.23 -9.13
C LYS A 55 6.57 5.95 -8.49
N CYS A 56 5.68 5.14 -7.93
CA CYS A 56 5.99 3.79 -7.47
C CYS A 56 6.77 3.04 -8.56
N PHE A 57 7.83 2.34 -8.17
CA PHE A 57 8.67 1.55 -9.08
C PHE A 57 7.86 0.62 -9.99
N PHE A 58 6.71 0.11 -9.53
CA PHE A 58 5.87 -0.81 -10.30
C PHE A 58 4.82 -0.14 -11.19
N LEU A 59 4.66 1.19 -11.15
CA LEU A 59 3.70 1.90 -11.98
C LEU A 59 4.22 2.06 -13.42
N ASP A 60 3.44 1.63 -14.40
CA ASP A 60 3.76 1.83 -15.81
C ASP A 60 3.23 3.18 -16.35
N SER A 61 3.53 3.48 -17.61
CA SER A 61 3.12 4.71 -18.29
C SER A 61 1.60 4.83 -18.50
N GLU A 62 0.86 3.73 -18.40
CA GLU A 62 -0.59 3.65 -18.54
C GLU A 62 -1.30 3.56 -17.17
N ASN A 63 -0.61 3.92 -16.08
CA ASN A 63 -1.07 3.85 -14.69
C ASN A 63 -1.43 2.45 -14.18
N ARG A 64 -0.89 1.40 -14.80
CA ARG A 64 -1.06 0.01 -14.34
C ARG A 64 0.08 -0.38 -13.43
N CYS A 65 -0.24 -1.13 -12.39
CA CYS A 65 0.78 -1.77 -11.56
C CYS A 65 1.25 -3.06 -12.23
N ARG A 66 2.54 -3.14 -12.56
CA ARG A 66 3.16 -4.30 -13.23
C ARG A 66 3.07 -5.60 -12.40
N ILE A 67 2.93 -5.49 -11.08
CA ILE A 67 2.76 -6.61 -10.16
C ILE A 67 1.34 -6.69 -9.57
N TYR A 68 0.31 -6.26 -10.30
CA TYR A 68 -1.04 -6.06 -9.76
C TYR A 68 -1.58 -7.22 -8.91
N GLN A 69 -1.36 -8.47 -9.33
CA GLN A 69 -1.81 -9.67 -8.61
C GLN A 69 -0.99 -9.92 -7.32
N HIS A 70 0.27 -9.49 -7.31
CA HIS A 70 1.23 -9.67 -6.21
C HIS A 70 1.44 -8.40 -5.37
N ARG A 71 0.67 -7.33 -5.63
CA ARG A 71 0.78 -6.03 -4.96
C ARG A 71 0.85 -6.16 -3.43
N PRO A 72 1.59 -5.30 -2.72
CA PRO A 72 1.71 -5.37 -1.26
C PRO A 72 0.37 -5.45 -0.53
N GLU A 73 0.36 -5.99 0.69
CA GLU A 73 -0.87 -6.10 1.49
C GLU A 73 -1.57 -4.75 1.67
N GLY A 74 -0.82 -3.69 1.99
CA GLY A 74 -1.36 -2.34 2.11
C GLY A 74 -2.03 -1.83 0.82
N CYS A 75 -1.43 -2.11 -0.35
CA CYS A 75 -2.05 -1.80 -1.65
C CYS A 75 -3.32 -2.62 -1.94
N ARG A 76 -3.49 -3.81 -1.34
CA ARG A 76 -4.72 -4.60 -1.46
C ARG A 76 -5.84 -4.06 -0.58
N ILE A 77 -5.49 -3.56 0.61
CA ILE A 77 -6.41 -3.06 1.61
C ILE A 77 -6.90 -1.64 1.27
N TYR A 78 -6.04 -0.83 0.64
CA TYR A 78 -6.41 0.49 0.14
C TYR A 78 -7.68 0.41 -0.73
N PRO A 79 -8.70 1.27 -0.51
CA PRO A 79 -8.63 2.56 0.18
C PRO A 79 -8.94 2.57 1.69
N ALA A 80 -8.99 1.44 2.39
CA ALA A 80 -9.06 1.49 3.84
C ALA A 80 -7.70 1.90 4.44
N VAL A 81 -7.72 2.88 5.34
CA VAL A 81 -6.53 3.45 6.01
C VAL A 81 -6.82 3.66 7.49
N PHE A 82 -5.78 3.73 8.31
CA PHE A 82 -5.88 4.10 9.72
C PHE A 82 -5.55 5.59 9.87
N ASP A 83 -6.43 6.38 10.47
CA ASP A 83 -6.27 7.84 10.58
C ASP A 83 -5.60 8.30 11.89
N GLY A 84 -5.08 7.35 12.68
CA GLY A 84 -4.56 7.57 14.03
C GLY A 84 -5.57 7.20 15.12
N ARG A 85 -6.86 7.13 14.80
CA ARG A 85 -7.91 6.76 15.77
C ARG A 85 -8.69 5.54 15.30
N ASP A 86 -9.04 5.51 14.01
CA ASP A 86 -9.95 4.53 13.45
C ASP A 86 -9.57 4.12 12.02
N VAL A 87 -10.14 3.01 11.55
CA VAL A 87 -10.06 2.58 10.16
C VAL A 87 -11.16 3.27 9.34
N ILE A 88 -10.75 4.08 8.39
CA ILE A 88 -11.65 4.87 7.53
C ILE A 88 -11.39 4.57 6.05
N ALA A 89 -12.34 4.95 5.20
CA ALA A 89 -12.15 4.94 3.75
C ALA A 89 -11.52 6.26 3.28
N ASP A 90 -10.32 6.19 2.71
CA ASP A 90 -9.63 7.34 2.15
C ASP A 90 -10.33 7.84 0.87
N ARG A 91 -10.86 9.06 0.95
CA ARG A 91 -11.61 9.73 -0.13
C ARG A 91 -10.73 10.15 -1.31
N PHE A 92 -9.41 10.11 -1.18
CA PHE A 92 -8.50 10.33 -2.30
C PHE A 92 -8.69 9.29 -3.40
N CYS A 93 -9.02 8.05 -3.03
CA CYS A 93 -9.38 7.02 -4.00
C CYS A 93 -10.78 7.29 -4.57
N PRO A 94 -10.97 7.38 -5.90
CA PRO A 94 -12.30 7.51 -6.51
C PRO A 94 -13.27 6.39 -6.10
N LYS A 95 -12.73 5.24 -5.69
CA LYS A 95 -13.48 4.05 -5.25
C LYS A 95 -13.64 3.90 -3.74
N TRP A 96 -13.42 4.97 -2.97
CA TRP A 96 -13.56 4.92 -1.51
C TRP A 96 -14.92 4.40 -1.03
N ARG A 97 -15.99 4.54 -1.82
CA ARG A 97 -17.32 3.99 -1.50
C ARG A 97 -17.46 2.48 -1.72
N GLU A 98 -16.55 1.87 -2.48
CA GLU A 98 -16.57 0.44 -2.76
C GLU A 98 -15.89 -0.40 -1.66
N VAL A 99 -15.12 0.22 -0.75
CA VAL A 99 -14.46 -0.50 0.34
C VAL A 99 -15.42 -0.68 1.51
N ASN A 100 -15.51 -1.90 2.02
CA ASN A 100 -16.15 -2.16 3.30
C ASN A 100 -15.06 -2.17 4.37
N VAL A 101 -14.96 -1.06 5.13
CA VAL A 101 -13.92 -0.87 6.15
C VAL A 101 -13.98 -1.91 7.25
N GLU A 102 -15.18 -2.34 7.66
CA GLU A 102 -15.37 -3.34 8.70
C GLU A 102 -14.76 -4.70 8.33
N ASN A 103 -14.91 -5.10 7.06
CA ASN A 103 -14.37 -6.37 6.57
C ASN A 103 -12.84 -6.42 6.59
N VAL A 104 -12.17 -5.28 6.43
CA VAL A 104 -10.70 -5.19 6.33
C VAL A 104 -10.04 -4.64 7.59
N ARG A 105 -10.84 -4.09 8.53
CA ARG A 105 -10.39 -3.43 9.76
C ARG A 105 -9.35 -4.26 10.51
N LYS A 106 -9.70 -5.52 10.83
CA LYS A 106 -8.82 -6.41 11.58
C LYS A 106 -7.52 -6.70 10.84
N SER A 107 -7.59 -6.90 9.53
CA SER A 107 -6.42 -7.17 8.70
C SER A 107 -5.50 -5.95 8.58
N LEU A 108 -6.07 -4.75 8.46
CA LEU A 108 -5.31 -3.50 8.42
C LEU A 108 -4.60 -3.24 9.75
N LEU A 109 -5.29 -3.37 10.88
CA LEU A 109 -4.66 -3.16 12.19
C LEU A 109 -3.52 -4.16 12.45
N LYS A 110 -3.70 -5.43 12.07
CA LYS A 110 -2.63 -6.43 12.11
C LYS A 110 -1.47 -6.13 11.16
N LEU A 111 -1.75 -5.58 9.98
CA LEU A 111 -0.70 -5.16 9.06
C LEU A 111 0.12 -4.01 9.66
N ILE A 112 -0.55 -3.00 10.21
CA ILE A 112 0.11 -1.88 10.90
C ILE A 112 0.95 -2.38 12.07
N GLU A 113 0.42 -3.29 12.91
CA GLU A 113 1.16 -3.89 14.02
C GLU A 113 2.42 -4.62 13.54
N ARG A 114 2.34 -5.39 12.44
CA ARG A 114 3.52 -6.08 11.88
C ARG A 114 4.58 -5.12 11.33
N ILE A 115 4.17 -3.98 10.81
CA ILE A 115 5.07 -3.00 10.20
C ILE A 115 5.70 -2.09 11.26
N TYR A 116 4.90 -1.56 12.18
CA TYR A 116 5.30 -0.50 13.10
C TYR A 116 5.44 -0.96 14.55
N GLY A 117 5.09 -2.21 14.87
CA GLY A 117 5.05 -2.75 16.23
C GLY A 117 3.78 -2.39 17.00
N LYS A 118 3.58 -3.03 18.14
CA LYS A 118 2.41 -2.82 19.01
C LYS A 118 2.37 -1.41 19.62
N GLU A 119 3.54 -0.87 19.94
CA GLU A 119 3.68 0.47 20.54
C GLU A 119 3.17 1.59 19.61
N PHE A 120 2.99 1.31 18.31
CA PHE A 120 2.43 2.27 17.36
C PHE A 120 1.07 2.81 17.82
N PHE A 121 0.19 1.96 18.34
CA PHE A 121 -1.16 2.35 18.75
C PHE A 121 -1.19 3.10 20.08
N GLU A 122 -0.23 2.84 20.97
CA GLU A 122 -0.11 3.51 22.27
C GLU A 122 0.26 4.99 22.10
N LYS A 123 1.03 5.33 21.06
CA LYS A 123 1.46 6.70 20.75
C LYS A 123 0.39 7.58 20.09
N GLN A 124 -0.74 7.00 19.72
CA GLN A 124 -1.84 7.70 19.03
C GLN A 124 -3.07 7.92 19.92
N SER A 125 -3.00 7.46 21.17
CA SER A 125 -4.07 7.57 22.19
C SER A 125 -3.99 8.87 22.99
#